data_AF-A0A382YMT0-F1
#
_entry.id   AF-A0A382YMT0-F1
#
_cell.length_a   1.000
_cell.length_b   1.000
_cell.length_c   1.000
_cell.angle_alpha   90.00
_cell.angle_beta   90.00
_cell.angle_gamma   90.00
#
_symmetry.space_group_name_H-M   'P 1'
#
loop_
_entity.id
_entity.type
_entity.pdbx_description
1 polymer ?
#
loop_
_entity_poly.entity_id
_entity_poly.type
_entity_poly.pdbx_seq_one_letter_code
_entity_poly.pdbx_strand_id
1 'polypeptide(L)'
;MKKILLILICLIFSSGLALAEHGTKKEKNYASTQPSKMKGVNIYKSGFYSCVNGKFKHSNGTKVKDPKNTILIIYNHGGGFGQPSQSDPERKSRLRATCGLGGIKIGDKTTIMWNNKKMGGGGKWGGARGPGGWAGPKGTKIWQKCQHLGRYKHRNLEEYEKNRSIQNPENNFFECIMTDFNGFKRFEKTVELVKMFIDQGVPPKQIFIIGVSAGGWDAVRMAGLYGNGELVNGGIGIDPG
;
A
#
# COMPACT_ATOMS: atom_id res chain seq x y z
N MET A 1 -41.09 34.46 9.73
CA MET A 1 -40.14 33.40 9.29
C MET A 1 -38.83 34.02 8.80
N LYS A 2 -37.96 34.51 9.70
CA LYS A 2 -36.62 35.01 9.32
C LYS A 2 -35.57 34.99 10.44
N LYS A 3 -35.88 34.42 11.62
CA LYS A 3 -34.96 34.32 12.77
C LYS A 3 -34.52 32.90 13.15
N ILE A 4 -34.98 31.87 12.43
CA ILE A 4 -34.63 30.46 12.69
C ILE A 4 -33.47 29.98 11.80
N LEU A 5 -33.14 30.69 10.72
CA LEU A 5 -32.13 30.25 9.76
C LEU A 5 -30.68 30.60 10.16
N LEU A 6 -30.46 31.49 11.14
CA LEU A 6 -29.10 31.89 11.54
C LEU A 6 -28.49 31.02 12.64
N ILE A 7 -29.30 30.26 13.40
CA ILE A 7 -28.80 29.41 14.50
C ILE A 7 -28.35 28.02 13.98
N LEU A 8 -28.84 27.59 12.82
CA LEU A 8 -28.46 26.30 12.23
C LEU A 8 -27.11 26.34 11.48
N ILE A 9 -26.63 27.53 11.09
CA ILE A 9 -25.34 27.68 10.39
C ILE A 9 -24.17 27.79 11.38
N CYS A 10 -24.41 28.17 12.64
CA CYS A 10 -23.36 28.20 13.67
C CYS A 10 -23.16 26.86 14.40
N LEU A 11 -24.13 25.93 14.33
CA LEU A 11 -24.02 24.61 14.97
C LEU A 11 -23.38 23.52 14.08
N ILE A 12 -23.12 23.83 12.81
CA ILE A 12 -22.38 22.93 11.88
C ILE A 12 -20.85 23.11 12.02
N PHE A 13 -20.39 24.08 12.82
CA PHE A 13 -18.95 24.37 13.01
C PHE A 13 -18.38 24.00 14.40
N SER A 14 -19.14 23.37 15.30
CA SER A 14 -18.69 23.12 16.69
C SER A 14 -18.78 21.69 17.21
N SER A 15 -18.90 20.67 16.37
CA SER A 15 -18.78 19.28 16.82
C SER A 15 -17.91 18.44 15.88
N GLY A 16 -16.60 18.52 16.11
CA GLY A 16 -15.66 17.50 15.66
C GLY A 16 -14.95 17.80 14.35
N LEU A 17 -14.48 19.03 14.14
CA LEU A 17 -13.18 19.18 13.48
C LEU A 17 -12.14 18.53 14.39
N ALA A 18 -11.95 17.21 14.25
CA ALA A 18 -10.62 16.64 14.44
C ALA A 18 -9.78 17.16 13.27
N LEU A 19 -9.42 18.44 13.33
CA LEU A 19 -8.18 18.89 12.72
C LEU A 19 -7.13 17.99 13.35
N ALA A 20 -6.65 17.01 12.59
CA ALA A 20 -5.26 16.62 12.76
C ALA A 20 -4.51 17.96 12.67
N GLU A 21 -3.94 18.41 13.79
CA GLU A 21 -3.07 19.59 13.80
C GLU A 21 -2.03 19.35 12.71
N HIS A 22 -2.23 19.98 11.56
CA HIS A 22 -1.27 19.94 10.48
C HIS A 22 -0.02 20.63 11.02
N GLY A 23 1.06 19.84 11.10
CA GLY A 23 2.35 20.20 11.66
C GLY A 23 2.74 21.63 11.30
N THR A 24 2.82 22.45 12.34
CA THR A 24 3.44 23.77 12.25
C THR A 24 4.93 23.57 11.91
N LYS A 25 5.51 24.54 11.18
CA LYS A 25 6.84 24.54 10.52
C LYS A 25 8.08 24.26 11.40
N LYS A 26 7.95 23.70 12.61
CA LYS A 26 9.05 23.28 13.50
C LYS A 26 9.27 21.76 13.58
N GLU A 27 8.65 20.95 12.72
CA GLU A 27 8.86 19.50 12.70
C GLU A 27 10.11 19.08 11.90
N LYS A 28 11.30 19.47 12.36
CA LYS A 28 12.53 18.71 12.05
C LYS A 28 12.55 17.33 12.74
N ASN A 29 11.54 17.05 13.57
CA ASN A 29 11.40 15.84 14.36
C ASN A 29 10.02 15.17 14.17
N TYR A 30 9.57 14.92 12.93
CA TYR A 30 8.43 13.99 12.73
C TYR A 30 8.72 12.58 13.31
N ALA A 31 10.00 12.30 13.59
CA ALA A 31 10.47 11.14 14.34
C ALA A 31 10.23 11.20 15.87
N SER A 32 9.73 12.30 16.46
CA SER A 32 9.62 12.45 17.93
C SER A 32 8.21 12.33 18.53
N THR A 33 7.14 12.26 17.73
CA THR A 33 5.80 11.84 18.22
C THR A 33 5.57 10.34 18.09
N GLN A 34 6.65 9.57 17.98
CA GLN A 34 6.62 8.11 18.02
C GLN A 34 6.13 7.66 19.40
N PRO A 35 5.13 6.75 19.50
CA PRO A 35 4.82 6.09 20.76
C PRO A 35 6.10 5.39 21.26
N SER A 36 6.61 5.84 22.40
CA SER A 36 7.79 5.29 23.08
C SER A 36 7.67 3.80 23.45
N LYS A 37 6.46 3.21 23.32
CA LYS A 37 6.08 1.91 23.86
C LYS A 37 6.18 0.72 22.88
N MET A 38 6.89 0.83 21.76
CA MET A 38 7.01 -0.27 20.77
C MET A 38 8.44 -0.88 20.68
N LYS A 39 9.30 -0.63 21.67
CA LYS A 39 10.62 -1.28 21.79
C LYS A 39 10.41 -2.79 21.99
N GLY A 40 10.91 -3.62 21.07
CA GLY A 40 10.89 -5.10 21.19
C GLY A 40 9.70 -5.83 20.54
N VAL A 41 8.75 -5.15 19.91
CA VAL A 41 7.63 -5.82 19.22
C VAL A 41 8.03 -6.16 17.77
N ASN A 42 8.00 -7.43 17.40
CA ASN A 42 8.22 -7.88 16.02
C ASN A 42 6.99 -7.52 15.14
N ILE A 43 6.94 -6.26 14.69
CA ILE A 43 5.87 -5.64 13.88
C ILE A 43 5.82 -6.10 12.41
N TYR A 44 6.40 -7.27 12.10
CA TYR A 44 6.68 -7.72 10.73
C TYR A 44 6.01 -9.05 10.42
N LYS A 45 4.72 -9.18 10.74
CA LYS A 45 3.92 -10.37 10.47
C LYS A 45 2.64 -9.99 9.75
N SER A 46 2.17 -10.84 8.84
CA SER A 46 0.83 -10.64 8.30
C SER A 46 -0.21 -10.78 9.42
N GLY A 47 -1.29 -10.00 9.36
CA GLY A 47 -2.37 -10.06 10.34
C GLY A 47 -3.00 -8.72 10.66
N PHE A 48 -3.95 -8.73 11.59
CA PHE A 48 -4.70 -7.54 11.99
C PHE A 48 -3.93 -6.70 13.00
N TYR A 49 -3.81 -5.40 12.72
CA TYR A 49 -3.13 -4.41 13.57
C TYR A 49 -4.13 -3.40 14.14
N SER A 50 -3.87 -2.92 15.35
CA SER A 50 -4.58 -1.77 15.93
C SER A 50 -3.67 -1.01 16.89
N CYS A 51 -3.85 0.30 16.97
CA CYS A 51 -3.11 1.17 17.87
C CYS A 51 -4.05 1.96 18.77
N VAL A 52 -4.76 1.25 19.66
CA VAL A 52 -5.69 1.85 20.63
C VAL A 52 -4.90 2.31 21.86
N ASN A 53 -5.11 3.55 22.31
CA ASN A 53 -4.43 4.16 23.48
C ASN A 53 -2.89 4.12 23.38
N GLY A 54 -2.34 4.28 22.18
CA GLY A 54 -0.90 4.24 21.93
C GLY A 54 -0.25 2.86 22.14
N LYS A 55 -1.04 1.80 22.34
CA LYS A 55 -0.58 0.42 22.46
C LYS A 55 -0.85 -0.35 21.17
N PHE A 56 0.22 -0.86 20.56
CA PHE A 56 0.12 -1.72 19.40
C PHE A 56 -0.40 -3.11 19.80
N LYS A 57 -1.39 -3.61 19.06
CA LYS A 57 -1.87 -4.98 19.14
C LYS A 57 -1.76 -5.64 17.76
N HIS A 58 -1.36 -6.90 17.76
CA HIS A 58 -1.33 -7.76 16.58
C HIS A 58 -2.12 -9.04 16.85
N SER A 59 -2.93 -9.44 15.88
CA SER A 59 -3.56 -10.74 15.82
C SER A 59 -3.21 -11.43 14.51
N ASN A 60 -2.79 -12.70 14.58
CA ASN A 60 -2.52 -13.50 13.39
C ASN A 60 -3.82 -13.93 12.69
N GLY A 61 -3.71 -14.28 11.42
CA GLY A 61 -4.79 -14.84 10.63
C GLY A 61 -5.48 -13.83 9.72
N THR A 62 -6.59 -14.28 9.12
CA THR A 62 -7.34 -13.55 8.10
C THR A 62 -8.84 -13.52 8.38
N LYS A 63 -9.32 -14.15 9.45
CA LYS A 63 -10.75 -14.25 9.74
C LYS A 63 -11.32 -12.92 10.24
N VAL A 64 -12.29 -12.37 9.51
CA VAL A 64 -13.05 -11.17 9.91
C VAL A 64 -14.29 -11.61 10.71
N LYS A 65 -14.47 -11.07 11.91
CA LYS A 65 -15.56 -11.47 12.82
C LYS A 65 -16.94 -10.99 12.36
N ASP A 66 -17.03 -9.74 11.92
CA ASP A 66 -18.27 -9.14 11.39
C ASP A 66 -18.00 -8.48 10.03
N PRO A 67 -17.96 -9.27 8.95
CA PRO A 67 -17.56 -8.80 7.62
C PRO A 67 -18.46 -7.67 7.07
N LYS A 68 -19.76 -7.70 7.35
CA LYS A 68 -20.73 -6.73 6.83
C LYS A 68 -20.58 -5.36 7.49
N ASN A 69 -20.24 -5.31 8.79
CA ASN A 69 -20.05 -4.06 9.53
C ASN A 69 -18.58 -3.63 9.62
N THR A 70 -17.72 -4.16 8.74
CA THR A 70 -16.29 -3.89 8.73
C THR A 70 -15.89 -3.05 7.52
N ILE A 71 -15.14 -1.96 7.77
CA ILE A 71 -14.34 -1.30 6.72
C ILE A 71 -12.93 -1.88 6.78
N LEU A 72 -12.54 -2.64 5.77
CA LEU A 72 -11.23 -3.30 5.73
C LEU A 72 -10.21 -2.41 5.03
N ILE A 73 -9.10 -2.15 5.71
CA ILE A 73 -7.95 -1.43 5.15
C ILE A 73 -6.77 -2.40 5.09
N ILE A 74 -6.25 -2.64 3.89
CA ILE A 74 -5.12 -3.54 3.65
C ILE A 74 -3.86 -2.71 3.43
N TYR A 75 -2.82 -2.92 4.23
CA TYR A 75 -1.50 -2.29 4.02
C TYR A 75 -0.54 -3.20 3.27
N ASN A 76 -0.20 -2.81 2.05
CA ASN A 76 0.81 -3.44 1.24
C ASN A 76 2.19 -2.80 1.48
N HIS A 77 3.11 -3.62 1.97
CA HIS A 77 4.51 -3.21 2.16
C HIS A 77 5.23 -3.02 0.83
N GLY A 78 6.12 -2.04 0.73
CA GLY A 78 7.02 -1.89 -0.41
C GLY A 78 8.16 -2.91 -0.47
N GLY A 79 8.99 -2.76 -1.50
CA GLY A 79 10.29 -3.42 -1.63
C GLY A 79 11.32 -2.90 -0.62
N GLY A 80 12.62 -3.07 -0.90
CA GLY A 80 13.72 -2.76 0.04
C GLY A 80 13.72 -1.35 0.67
N PHE A 81 13.18 -0.34 -0.03
CA PHE A 81 13.01 1.03 0.48
C PHE A 81 11.74 1.26 1.30
N GLY A 82 10.66 0.50 1.02
CA GLY A 82 9.39 0.57 1.75
C GLY A 82 9.25 -0.46 2.87
N GLN A 83 10.24 -1.34 3.05
CA GLN A 83 10.38 -2.16 4.26
C GLN A 83 10.79 -1.25 5.41
N PRO A 84 10.06 -1.24 6.53
CA PRO A 84 10.56 -0.59 7.72
C PRO A 84 11.88 -1.29 8.11
N SER A 85 13.03 -0.63 8.04
CA SER A 85 14.22 -1.17 8.67
C SER A 85 14.00 -1.11 10.18
N GLN A 86 14.24 -2.21 10.87
CA GLN A 86 14.21 -2.30 12.34
C GLN A 86 15.21 -1.33 12.99
N SER A 87 16.26 -0.91 12.28
CA SER A 87 17.23 0.06 12.78
C SER A 87 16.89 1.51 12.46
N ASP A 88 15.92 1.76 11.56
CA ASP A 88 15.60 3.09 11.04
C ASP A 88 14.26 3.60 11.65
N PRO A 89 14.30 4.64 12.50
CA PRO A 89 13.12 5.21 13.14
C PRO A 89 12.05 5.72 12.18
N GLU A 90 12.44 6.33 11.05
CA GLU A 90 11.52 6.89 10.06
C GLU A 90 10.74 5.78 9.36
N ARG A 91 11.41 4.69 9.08
CA ARG A 91 10.84 3.49 8.48
C ARG A 91 9.81 2.82 9.41
N LYS A 92 10.08 2.73 10.72
CA LYS A 92 9.10 2.27 11.73
C LYS A 92 7.86 3.16 11.83
N SER A 93 7.97 4.43 11.49
CA SER A 93 6.86 5.39 11.60
C SER A 93 5.71 5.07 10.65
N ARG A 94 5.99 4.52 9.45
CA ARG A 94 4.97 4.32 8.40
C ARG A 94 3.92 3.26 8.74
N LEU A 95 4.35 2.17 9.38
CA LEU A 95 3.43 1.17 9.89
C LEU A 95 2.66 1.67 11.12
N ARG A 96 3.28 2.52 11.94
CA ARG A 96 2.60 3.16 13.08
C ARG A 96 1.55 4.17 12.63
N ALA A 97 1.82 4.92 11.57
CA ALA A 97 0.87 5.85 10.98
C ALA A 97 -0.38 5.12 10.49
N THR A 98 -0.24 3.89 9.98
CA THR A 98 -1.36 3.13 9.43
C THR A 98 -2.07 2.24 10.45
N CYS A 99 -1.42 1.79 11.53
CA CYS A 99 -2.10 1.01 12.58
C CYS A 99 -3.16 1.80 13.36
N GLY A 100 -3.06 3.13 13.38
CA GLY A 100 -4.09 4.01 13.94
C GLY A 100 -5.40 3.99 13.16
N LEU A 101 -5.38 3.49 11.92
CA LEU A 101 -6.58 3.36 11.10
C LEU A 101 -7.46 2.17 11.50
N GLY A 102 -7.00 1.29 12.39
CA GLY A 102 -7.79 0.14 12.88
C GLY A 102 -8.53 0.47 14.19
N GLY A 103 -9.83 0.15 14.23
CA GLY A 103 -10.69 0.31 15.40
C GLY A 103 -11.47 1.63 15.44
N ILE A 104 -11.54 2.36 14.33
CA ILE A 104 -12.29 3.63 14.21
C ILE A 104 -13.73 3.31 13.84
N LYS A 105 -14.70 3.90 14.54
CA LYS A 105 -16.12 3.83 14.16
C LYS A 105 -16.44 4.89 13.12
N ILE A 106 -17.08 4.48 12.04
CA ILE A 106 -17.59 5.35 10.98
C ILE A 106 -19.04 4.93 10.72
N GLY A 107 -19.98 5.72 11.25
CA GLY A 107 -21.39 5.34 11.29
C GLY A 107 -21.61 4.05 12.08
N ASP A 108 -22.25 3.07 11.44
CA ASP A 108 -22.50 1.73 11.99
C ASP A 108 -21.31 0.76 11.81
N LYS A 109 -20.24 1.18 11.11
CA LYS A 109 -19.12 0.31 10.74
C LYS A 109 -17.89 0.59 11.58
N THR A 110 -17.01 -0.41 11.67
CA THR A 110 -15.71 -0.28 12.32
C THR A 110 -14.59 -0.59 11.33
N THR A 111 -13.56 0.25 11.31
CA THR A 111 -12.37 -0.01 10.49
C THR A 111 -11.53 -1.12 11.10
N ILE A 112 -10.96 -1.99 10.26
CA ILE A 112 -9.91 -2.92 10.67
C ILE A 112 -8.72 -2.79 9.72
N MET A 113 -7.52 -2.85 10.30
CA MET A 113 -6.28 -2.76 9.55
C MET A 113 -5.68 -4.16 9.39
N TRP A 114 -5.48 -4.61 8.17
CA TRP A 114 -4.77 -5.85 7.88
C TRP A 114 -3.42 -5.56 7.22
N ASN A 115 -2.35 -6.00 7.86
CA ASN A 115 -0.99 -5.78 7.41
C ASN A 115 -0.51 -6.91 6.50
N ASN A 116 -0.07 -6.58 5.28
CA ASN A 116 0.38 -7.55 4.29
C ASN A 116 1.91 -7.68 4.22
N LYS A 117 2.51 -8.45 5.14
CA LYS A 117 3.96 -8.67 5.13
C LYS A 117 4.41 -9.63 4.03
N LYS A 118 3.56 -10.54 3.54
CA LYS A 118 3.89 -11.52 2.48
C LYS A 118 4.37 -10.83 1.19
N MET A 119 3.92 -9.60 0.97
CA MET A 119 4.34 -8.76 -0.15
C MET A 119 5.61 -7.97 0.15
N GLY A 120 5.98 -7.84 1.41
CA GLY A 120 7.21 -7.16 1.82
C GLY A 120 8.47 -7.99 1.64
N GLY A 121 9.56 -7.34 1.26
CA GLY A 121 10.89 -7.94 1.14
C GLY A 121 11.40 -7.76 -0.27
N GLY A 122 12.22 -6.73 -0.49
CA GLY A 122 12.67 -6.28 -1.81
C GLY A 122 13.12 -7.40 -2.77
N GLY A 123 13.63 -8.51 -2.23
CA GLY A 123 14.11 -9.70 -2.94
C GLY A 123 13.08 -10.44 -3.81
N LYS A 124 11.93 -10.81 -3.23
CA LYS A 124 11.04 -11.82 -3.83
C LYS A 124 10.07 -11.23 -4.87
N TRP A 125 9.67 -9.97 -4.66
CA TRP A 125 8.62 -9.30 -5.43
C TRP A 125 9.08 -7.97 -6.06
N GLY A 126 10.37 -7.64 -5.98
CA GLY A 126 10.92 -6.47 -6.68
C GLY A 126 11.01 -6.72 -8.18
N GLY A 127 11.09 -5.64 -8.98
CA GLY A 127 11.08 -5.68 -10.45
C GLY A 127 12.29 -6.34 -11.12
N ALA A 128 12.53 -6.05 -12.41
CA ALA A 128 13.65 -6.60 -13.18
C ALA A 128 14.98 -5.90 -12.85
N ARG A 129 15.43 -6.03 -11.60
CA ARG A 129 16.68 -5.44 -11.13
C ARG A 129 17.87 -6.32 -11.51
N GLY A 130 18.92 -5.67 -12.01
CA GLY A 130 20.22 -6.30 -12.26
C GLY A 130 21.01 -6.59 -10.99
N PRO A 131 22.28 -7.01 -11.12
CA PRO A 131 23.16 -7.31 -10.01
C PRO A 131 23.19 -6.20 -8.95
N GLY A 132 23.15 -6.60 -7.69
CA GLY A 132 23.33 -5.73 -6.53
C GLY A 132 22.07 -5.40 -5.74
N GLY A 133 22.29 -4.93 -4.51
CA GLY A 133 21.23 -4.69 -3.53
C GLY A 133 20.44 -5.97 -3.24
N TRP A 134 19.11 -5.86 -3.21
CA TRP A 134 18.22 -6.97 -2.89
C TRP A 134 18.19 -8.08 -3.95
N ALA A 135 18.63 -7.80 -5.18
CA ALA A 135 18.59 -8.75 -6.29
C ALA A 135 19.76 -9.73 -6.31
N GLY A 136 20.74 -9.53 -5.41
CA GLY A 136 21.92 -10.38 -5.30
C GLY A 136 22.93 -10.20 -6.45
N PRO A 137 24.04 -10.93 -6.44
CA PRO A 137 25.17 -10.73 -7.35
C PRO A 137 24.84 -11.05 -8.82
N LYS A 138 23.79 -11.84 -9.07
CA LYS A 138 23.37 -12.20 -10.43
C LYS A 138 22.14 -11.40 -10.92
N GLY A 139 21.58 -10.53 -10.08
CA GLY A 139 20.28 -9.89 -10.37
C GLY A 139 19.11 -10.88 -10.30
N THR A 140 17.92 -10.39 -10.60
CA THR A 140 16.69 -11.21 -10.61
C THR A 140 16.69 -12.25 -11.75
N LYS A 141 15.93 -13.35 -11.60
CA LYS A 141 15.79 -14.38 -12.65
C LYS A 141 15.33 -13.80 -13.99
N ILE A 142 14.33 -12.90 -13.96
CA ILE A 142 13.83 -12.25 -15.17
C ILE A 142 14.86 -11.30 -15.79
N TRP A 143 15.66 -10.61 -14.97
CA TRP A 143 16.78 -9.82 -15.48
C TRP A 143 17.83 -10.72 -16.15
N GLN A 144 18.20 -11.84 -15.52
CA GLN A 144 19.16 -12.79 -16.09
C GLN A 144 18.67 -13.35 -17.44
N LYS A 145 17.38 -13.62 -17.55
CA LYS A 145 16.74 -14.04 -18.81
C LYS A 145 16.85 -12.97 -19.89
N CYS A 146 16.57 -11.71 -19.57
CA CYS A 146 16.39 -10.67 -20.59
C CYS A 146 17.62 -9.80 -20.86
N GLN A 147 18.63 -9.78 -19.97
CA GLN A 147 19.74 -8.81 -19.99
C GLN A 147 20.56 -8.77 -21.30
N HIS A 148 20.53 -9.85 -22.08
CA HIS A 148 21.26 -9.97 -23.34
C HIS A 148 20.55 -9.28 -24.52
N LEU A 149 19.29 -8.87 -24.34
CA LEU A 149 18.47 -8.25 -25.37
C LEU A 149 18.76 -6.76 -25.52
N GLY A 150 18.51 -6.26 -26.74
CA GLY A 150 18.63 -4.84 -27.06
C GLY A 150 17.70 -3.98 -26.20
N ARG A 151 18.21 -2.84 -25.73
CA ARG A 151 17.41 -1.80 -25.06
C ARG A 151 17.14 -0.69 -26.05
N TYR A 152 16.00 -0.73 -26.72
CA TYR A 152 15.57 0.37 -27.57
C TYR A 152 15.32 1.58 -26.66
N LYS A 153 16.20 2.57 -26.77
CA LYS A 153 16.07 3.84 -26.04
C LYS A 153 15.28 4.79 -26.91
N HIS A 154 13.96 4.80 -26.75
CA HIS A 154 13.13 5.81 -27.41
C HIS A 154 13.31 7.15 -26.70
N ARG A 155 13.67 8.17 -27.45
CA ARG A 155 13.83 9.53 -26.89
C ARG A 155 12.50 10.27 -26.80
N ASN A 156 11.49 9.85 -27.57
CA ASN A 156 10.14 10.42 -27.57
C ASN A 156 9.05 9.34 -27.86
N LEU A 157 7.78 9.73 -27.72
CA LEU A 157 6.62 8.86 -27.90
C LEU A 157 6.46 8.39 -29.36
N GLU A 158 6.72 9.26 -30.32
CA GLU A 158 6.60 8.96 -31.75
C GLU A 158 7.58 7.85 -32.19
N GLU A 159 8.82 7.89 -31.69
CA GLU A 159 9.83 6.86 -31.91
C GLU A 159 9.43 5.53 -31.26
N TYR A 160 8.79 5.57 -30.09
CA TYR A 160 8.23 4.37 -29.46
C TYR A 160 7.13 3.76 -30.32
N GLU A 161 6.15 4.56 -30.76
CA GLU A 161 5.02 4.09 -31.56
C GLU A 161 5.46 3.51 -32.90
N LYS A 162 6.37 4.18 -33.60
CA LYS A 162 6.93 3.71 -34.88
C LYS A 162 7.62 2.36 -34.76
N ASN A 163 8.34 2.15 -33.66
CA ASN A 163 9.09 0.92 -33.43
C ASN A 163 8.30 -0.13 -32.65
N ARG A 164 7.06 0.15 -32.23
CA ARG A 164 6.28 -0.77 -31.39
C ARG A 164 5.96 -2.08 -32.12
N SER A 165 5.72 -2.03 -33.42
CA SER A 165 5.36 -3.20 -34.25
C SER A 165 6.52 -4.17 -34.47
N ILE A 166 7.76 -3.72 -34.32
CA ILE A 166 8.97 -4.56 -34.49
C ILE A 166 9.56 -5.04 -33.17
N GLN A 167 9.04 -4.55 -32.04
CA GLN A 167 9.49 -4.95 -30.71
C GLN A 167 8.68 -6.14 -30.22
N ASN A 168 9.37 -7.14 -29.69
CA ASN A 168 8.76 -8.30 -29.07
C ASN A 168 9.65 -8.84 -27.93
N PRO A 169 9.14 -9.79 -27.12
CA PRO A 169 9.91 -10.37 -26.02
C PRO A 169 11.21 -11.10 -26.41
N GLU A 170 11.41 -11.41 -27.70
CA GLU A 170 12.59 -12.11 -28.20
C GLU A 170 13.72 -11.16 -28.60
N ASN A 171 13.41 -9.88 -28.89
CA ASN A 171 14.38 -8.92 -29.40
C ASN A 171 14.51 -7.63 -28.56
N ASN A 172 13.65 -7.42 -27.56
CA ASN A 172 13.62 -6.23 -26.74
C ASN A 172 13.65 -6.57 -25.24
N PHE A 173 14.57 -5.94 -24.51
CA PHE A 173 14.74 -6.12 -23.06
C PHE A 173 13.45 -5.80 -22.28
N PHE A 174 12.80 -4.68 -22.58
CA PHE A 174 11.60 -4.22 -21.87
C PHE A 174 10.41 -5.14 -22.14
N GLU A 175 10.17 -5.53 -23.38
CA GLU A 175 9.12 -6.49 -23.71
C GLU A 175 9.38 -7.84 -23.03
N CYS A 176 10.64 -8.30 -23.02
CA CYS A 176 11.02 -9.54 -22.35
C CYS A 176 10.75 -9.50 -20.83
N ILE A 177 11.14 -8.42 -20.13
CA ILE A 177 10.94 -8.37 -18.67
C ILE A 177 9.47 -8.35 -18.29
N MET A 178 8.60 -7.83 -19.17
CA MET A 178 7.16 -7.76 -18.93
C MET A 178 6.48 -9.13 -18.97
N THR A 179 7.08 -10.12 -19.65
CA THR A 179 6.55 -11.51 -19.71
C THR A 179 6.49 -12.20 -18.36
N ASP A 180 7.36 -11.83 -17.42
CA ASP A 180 7.45 -12.47 -16.11
C ASP A 180 7.81 -11.46 -15.01
N PHE A 181 7.26 -10.25 -15.13
CA PHE A 181 7.59 -9.17 -14.21
C PHE A 181 7.06 -9.49 -12.82
N ASN A 182 7.95 -9.61 -11.83
CA ASN A 182 7.59 -9.89 -10.44
C ASN A 182 6.58 -8.89 -9.83
N GLY A 183 6.54 -7.65 -10.35
CA GLY A 183 5.53 -6.67 -9.95
C GLY A 183 4.09 -7.09 -10.32
N PHE A 184 3.90 -7.84 -11.40
CA PHE A 184 2.58 -8.38 -11.76
C PHE A 184 2.20 -9.57 -10.89
N LYS A 185 3.11 -10.51 -10.64
CA LYS A 185 2.87 -11.60 -9.70
C LYS A 185 2.51 -11.10 -8.30
N ARG A 186 3.16 -10.00 -7.90
CA ARG A 186 2.84 -9.28 -6.67
C ARG A 186 1.41 -8.72 -6.72
N PHE A 187 1.06 -8.02 -7.79
CA PHE A 187 -0.30 -7.52 -7.95
C PHE A 187 -1.35 -8.65 -7.87
N GLU A 188 -1.14 -9.77 -8.56
CA GLU A 188 -2.01 -10.95 -8.51
C GLU A 188 -2.22 -11.48 -7.08
N LYS A 189 -1.15 -11.56 -6.27
CA LYS A 189 -1.27 -11.96 -4.86
C LYS A 189 -2.04 -10.95 -4.01
N THR A 190 -2.06 -9.67 -4.38
CA THR A 190 -2.94 -8.67 -3.74
C THR A 190 -4.40 -8.92 -4.14
N VAL A 191 -4.66 -9.21 -5.41
CA VAL A 191 -6.01 -9.55 -5.90
C VAL A 191 -6.55 -10.81 -5.21
N GLU A 192 -5.74 -11.88 -5.11
CA GLU A 192 -6.10 -13.11 -4.40
C GLU A 192 -6.47 -12.85 -2.93
N LEU A 193 -5.69 -12.01 -2.25
CA LEU A 193 -5.96 -11.63 -0.87
C LEU A 193 -7.28 -10.88 -0.74
N VAL A 194 -7.56 -9.91 -1.61
CA VAL A 194 -8.81 -9.15 -1.59
C VAL A 194 -10.00 -10.06 -1.82
N LYS A 195 -9.93 -10.94 -2.83
CA LYS A 195 -10.98 -11.92 -3.11
C LYS A 195 -11.26 -12.80 -1.89
N MET A 196 -10.22 -13.28 -1.21
CA MET A 196 -10.36 -14.05 0.03
C MET A 196 -11.10 -13.29 1.14
N PHE A 197 -10.97 -11.96 1.25
CA PHE A 197 -11.77 -11.16 2.20
C PHE A 197 -13.21 -10.93 1.72
N ILE A 198 -13.42 -10.77 0.41
CA ILE A 198 -14.76 -10.69 -0.19
C ILE A 198 -15.52 -12.00 0.05
N ASP A 199 -14.86 -13.14 -0.12
CA ASP A 199 -15.42 -14.49 0.11
C ASP A 199 -15.82 -14.71 1.58
N GLN A 200 -15.18 -13.98 2.51
CA GLN A 200 -15.61 -13.96 3.91
C GLN A 200 -16.84 -13.09 4.16
N GLY A 201 -17.29 -12.32 3.17
CA GLY A 201 -18.47 -11.46 3.22
C GLY A 201 -18.17 -9.98 3.43
N VAL A 202 -16.91 -9.53 3.29
CA VAL A 202 -16.59 -8.10 3.32
C VAL A 202 -17.02 -7.47 1.98
N PRO A 203 -17.95 -6.49 1.96
CA PRO A 203 -18.37 -5.88 0.72
C PRO A 203 -17.20 -5.17 0.02
N PRO A 204 -17.02 -5.30 -1.32
CA PRO A 204 -15.94 -4.61 -2.05
C PRO A 204 -15.88 -3.10 -1.82
N LYS A 205 -17.05 -2.44 -1.72
CA LYS A 205 -17.18 -1.01 -1.38
C LYS A 205 -16.66 -0.62 0.02
N GLN A 206 -16.36 -1.61 0.86
CA GLN A 206 -15.80 -1.44 2.20
C GLN A 206 -14.32 -1.83 2.28
N ILE A 207 -13.67 -2.15 1.15
CA ILE A 207 -12.25 -2.53 1.10
C ILE A 207 -11.42 -1.39 0.52
N PHE A 208 -10.36 -1.01 1.23
CA PHE A 208 -9.38 -0.02 0.79
C PHE A 208 -7.97 -0.59 0.82
N ILE A 209 -7.16 -0.25 -0.18
CA ILE A 209 -5.74 -0.63 -0.21
C ILE A 209 -4.90 0.61 0.09
N ILE A 210 -3.93 0.49 0.97
CA ILE A 210 -2.89 1.50 1.18
C ILE A 210 -1.54 0.83 1.03
N GLY A 211 -0.55 1.51 0.48
CA GLY A 211 0.78 0.92 0.39
C GLY A 211 1.87 1.91 0.08
N VAL A 212 3.11 1.44 0.24
CA VAL A 212 4.32 2.27 0.09
C VAL A 212 5.26 1.74 -0.99
N SER A 213 5.88 2.59 -1.82
CA SER A 213 6.78 2.19 -2.92
C SER A 213 6.11 1.12 -3.81
N ALA A 214 6.69 -0.08 -3.96
CA ALA A 214 6.06 -1.17 -4.70
C ALA A 214 4.64 -1.53 -4.19
N GLY A 215 4.36 -1.35 -2.90
CA GLY A 215 3.01 -1.50 -2.35
C GLY A 215 2.10 -0.32 -2.68
N GLY A 216 2.66 0.88 -2.88
CA GLY A 216 1.93 2.05 -3.36
C GLY A 216 1.53 1.87 -4.83
N TRP A 217 2.42 1.31 -5.65
CA TRP A 217 2.09 0.87 -7.01
C TRP A 217 0.95 -0.15 -7.04
N ASP A 218 0.94 -1.13 -6.13
CA ASP A 218 -0.20 -2.04 -6.02
C ASP A 218 -1.49 -1.30 -5.67
N ALA A 219 -1.43 -0.35 -4.72
CA ALA A 219 -2.61 0.40 -4.29
C ALA A 219 -3.23 1.20 -5.43
N VAL A 220 -2.39 1.90 -6.20
CA VAL A 220 -2.83 2.67 -7.37
C VAL A 220 -3.36 1.74 -8.46
N ARG A 221 -2.68 0.62 -8.73
CA ARG A 221 -3.15 -0.35 -9.73
C ARG A 221 -4.48 -1.01 -9.33
N MET A 222 -4.64 -1.38 -8.07
CA MET A 222 -5.90 -1.93 -7.54
C MET A 222 -7.04 -0.90 -7.68
N ALA A 223 -6.79 0.37 -7.38
CA ALA A 223 -7.78 1.42 -7.52
C ALA A 223 -8.14 1.69 -9.00
N GLY A 224 -7.13 1.73 -9.88
CA GLY A 224 -7.34 2.01 -11.30
C GLY A 224 -8.04 0.88 -12.05
N LEU A 225 -7.73 -0.38 -11.71
CA LEU A 225 -8.31 -1.55 -12.38
C LEU A 225 -9.58 -2.08 -11.73
N TYR A 226 -9.71 -1.96 -10.40
CA TYR A 226 -10.77 -2.62 -9.63
C TYR A 226 -11.45 -1.71 -8.60
N GLY A 227 -11.32 -0.39 -8.76
CA GLY A 227 -11.92 0.63 -7.89
C GLY A 227 -13.45 0.67 -7.98
N ASN A 228 -14.05 1.63 -7.28
CA ASN A 228 -15.51 1.86 -7.30
C ASN A 228 -16.36 0.64 -6.89
N GLY A 229 -15.77 -0.29 -6.13
CA GLY A 229 -16.45 -1.46 -5.60
C GLY A 229 -16.47 -2.67 -6.53
N GLU A 230 -15.63 -2.73 -7.57
CA GLU A 230 -15.44 -3.97 -8.34
C GLU A 230 -14.75 -5.05 -7.47
N LEU A 231 -13.57 -4.73 -6.93
CA LEU A 231 -12.95 -5.51 -5.84
C LEU A 231 -12.59 -4.65 -4.64
N VAL A 232 -12.30 -3.36 -4.86
CA VAL A 232 -11.98 -2.40 -3.81
C VAL A 232 -12.72 -1.10 -4.05
N ASN A 233 -12.95 -0.32 -2.99
CA ASN A 233 -13.53 1.00 -3.13
C ASN A 233 -12.50 2.01 -3.65
N GLY A 234 -11.26 1.93 -3.16
CA GLY A 234 -10.19 2.83 -3.57
C GLY A 234 -8.81 2.43 -3.03
N GLY A 235 -7.80 3.20 -3.41
CA GLY A 235 -6.41 2.95 -3.07
C GLY A 235 -5.61 4.22 -2.76
N ILE A 236 -4.67 4.13 -1.81
CA ILE A 236 -3.77 5.21 -1.41
C ILE A 236 -2.32 4.77 -1.64
N GLY A 237 -1.65 5.39 -2.61
CA GLY A 237 -0.24 5.18 -2.89
C GLY A 237 0.63 6.17 -2.11
N ILE A 238 1.49 5.67 -1.24
CA ILE A 238 2.50 6.47 -0.53
C ILE A 238 3.83 6.28 -1.25
N ASP A 239 4.42 7.36 -1.75
CA ASP A 239 5.74 7.30 -2.40
C ASP A 239 5.85 6.12 -3.39
N PRO A 240 4.97 6.03 -4.42
CA PRO A 240 4.95 4.93 -5.37
C PRO A 240 6.11 5.06 -6.37
N GLY A 241 7.35 5.04 -5.87
CA GLY A 241 8.60 4.98 -6.62
C GLY A 241 9.12 3.56 -6.81
#